data_AF-A0A1B7Z124-F1
#
_entry.id   AF-A0A1B7Z124-F1
#
_cell.length_a   1.000
_cell.length_b   1.000
_cell.length_c   1.000
_cell.angle_alpha   90.00
_cell.angle_beta   90.00
_cell.angle_gamma   90.00
#
_symmetry.space_group_name_H-M   'P 1'
#
loop_
_entity.id
_entity.type
_entity.pdbx_description
1 polymer ?
#
loop_
_entity_poly.entity_id
_entity_poly.type
_entity_poly.pdbx_seq_one_letter_code
_entity_poly.pdbx_strand_id
1 'polypeptide(L)'
;MGQKFHTEFKYTDSINKGISIQNSYPKAGQKYTDPNGKEYRYVIFWTCITNETNSDLEITINFPIDSITVPSSPDVNFNLYFPMQEMTIEKEPLFNYGLDLKSFFDENIDKSSELVKTISPNESHLFYVIALSNKGVNGVVRAGFELKKRDLIYKINDYEFTCGKITNKK
;
A
#
# COMPACT_ATOMS: atom_id res chain seq x y z
N MET A 1 9.55 -23.14 -4.77
CA MET A 1 9.54 -21.66 -4.62
C MET A 1 8.33 -21.31 -3.77
N GLY A 2 8.52 -20.72 -2.58
CA GLY A 2 7.41 -20.41 -1.66
C GLY A 2 6.57 -19.22 -2.14
N GLN A 3 5.36 -19.08 -1.58
CA GLN A 3 4.47 -17.96 -1.84
C GLN A 3 5.14 -16.63 -1.44
N LYS A 4 5.29 -15.70 -2.38
CA LYS A 4 5.97 -14.40 -2.18
C LYS A 4 5.06 -13.28 -1.66
N PHE A 5 3.76 -13.53 -1.60
CA PHE A 5 2.74 -12.58 -1.18
C PHE A 5 1.94 -13.13 0.01
N HIS A 6 1.36 -12.23 0.79
CA HIS A 6 0.57 -12.54 1.98
C HIS A 6 -0.87 -12.89 1.61
N THR A 7 -1.50 -12.09 0.76
CA THR A 7 -2.89 -12.30 0.32
C THR A 7 -2.99 -12.15 -1.19
N GLU A 8 -3.91 -12.90 -1.79
CA GLU A 8 -4.34 -12.71 -3.17
C GLU A 8 -5.86 -12.72 -3.22
N PHE A 9 -6.43 -11.75 -3.92
CA PHE A 9 -7.85 -11.68 -4.23
C PHE A 9 -8.03 -11.76 -5.74
N LYS A 10 -8.81 -12.73 -6.20
CA LYS A 10 -9.23 -12.86 -7.60
C LYS A 10 -10.73 -12.62 -7.69
N TYR A 11 -11.12 -11.60 -8.42
CA TYR A 11 -12.51 -11.20 -8.50
C TYR A 11 -13.18 -11.87 -9.70
N THR A 12 -14.32 -12.50 -9.44
CA THR A 12 -15.12 -13.24 -10.43
C THR A 12 -16.55 -12.72 -10.55
N ASP A 13 -16.91 -11.74 -9.72
CA ASP A 13 -18.21 -11.07 -9.78
C ASP A 13 -18.35 -10.28 -11.08
N SER A 14 -19.59 -10.02 -11.50
CA SER A 14 -19.87 -9.39 -12.80
C SER A 14 -19.31 -7.98 -12.95
N ILE A 15 -18.91 -7.31 -11.86
CA ILE A 15 -18.40 -5.94 -11.89
C ILE A 15 -16.88 -5.93 -12.01
N ASN A 16 -16.19 -6.81 -11.28
CA ASN A 16 -14.72 -6.80 -11.17
C ASN A 16 -14.04 -8.02 -11.82
N LYS A 17 -14.79 -8.86 -12.54
CA LYS A 17 -14.26 -10.06 -13.19
C LYS A 17 -13.00 -9.73 -14.00
N GLY A 18 -11.92 -10.46 -13.72
CA GLY A 18 -10.64 -10.30 -14.41
C GLY A 18 -9.69 -9.30 -13.71
N ILE A 19 -10.06 -8.77 -12.56
CA ILE A 19 -9.13 -8.03 -11.70
C ILE A 19 -8.56 -8.99 -10.65
N SER A 20 -7.27 -8.84 -10.35
CA SER A 20 -6.68 -9.46 -9.15
C SER A 20 -5.80 -8.50 -8.38
N ILE A 21 -5.71 -8.72 -7.07
CA ILE A 21 -4.89 -7.91 -6.15
C ILE A 21 -4.03 -8.85 -5.30
N GLN A 22 -2.72 -8.65 -5.35
CA GLN A 22 -1.75 -9.34 -4.52
C GLN A 22 -1.09 -8.35 -3.56
N ASN A 23 -0.99 -8.70 -2.28
CA ASN A 23 -0.35 -7.86 -1.26
C ASN A 23 0.83 -8.58 -0.64
N SER A 24 1.93 -7.88 -0.42
CA SER A 24 3.15 -8.45 0.13
C SER A 24 3.08 -8.77 1.63
N TYR A 25 4.06 -9.55 2.08
CA TYR A 25 4.45 -9.50 3.49
C TYR A 25 5.13 -8.15 3.82
N PRO A 26 5.10 -7.70 5.08
CA PRO A 26 5.78 -6.49 5.51
C PRO A 26 7.30 -6.65 5.44
N LYS A 27 8.00 -5.59 5.00
CA LYS A 27 9.38 -5.32 5.40
C LYS A 27 9.38 -4.25 6.49
N ALA A 28 9.65 -4.68 7.71
CA ALA A 28 9.51 -3.88 8.93
C ALA A 28 10.83 -3.78 9.71
N GLY A 29 10.77 -3.09 10.86
CA GLY A 29 11.80 -3.14 11.91
C GLY A 29 12.77 -1.96 11.92
N GLN A 30 12.54 -0.97 11.06
CA GLN A 30 13.44 0.17 10.92
C GLN A 30 12.90 1.42 11.62
N LYS A 31 13.85 2.27 12.01
CA LYS A 31 13.59 3.56 12.66
C LYS A 31 13.84 4.69 11.67
N TYR A 32 13.09 5.76 11.84
CA TYR A 32 13.35 7.04 11.20
C TYR A 32 13.34 8.10 12.28
N THR A 33 14.28 9.04 12.23
CA THR A 33 14.31 10.21 13.11
C THR A 33 14.22 11.43 12.20
N ASP A 34 13.20 12.24 12.41
CA ASP A 34 13.00 13.44 11.61
C ASP A 34 14.05 14.52 11.93
N PRO A 35 14.16 15.58 11.11
CA PRO A 35 15.10 16.67 11.36
C PRO A 35 14.89 17.40 12.70
N ASN A 36 13.71 17.26 13.32
CA ASN A 36 13.39 17.85 14.63
C ASN A 36 13.72 16.90 15.81
N GLY A 37 14.25 15.70 15.52
CA GLY A 37 14.64 14.72 16.53
C GLY A 37 13.52 13.77 16.97
N LYS A 38 12.34 13.81 16.34
CA LYS A 38 11.23 12.91 16.68
C LYS A 38 11.44 11.55 16.01
N GLU A 39 11.33 10.48 16.80
CA GLU A 39 11.45 9.12 16.31
C GLU A 39 10.13 8.56 15.77
N TYR A 40 10.25 7.77 14.72
CA TYR A 40 9.20 6.99 14.10
C TYR A 40 9.67 5.55 13.84
N ARG A 41 8.72 4.69 13.49
CA ARG A 41 8.93 3.34 12.97
C ARG A 41 8.20 3.21 11.65
N TYR A 42 8.74 2.48 10.70
CA TYR A 42 8.05 2.25 9.43
C TYR A 42 8.01 0.79 9.02
N VAL A 43 7.00 0.48 8.21
CA VAL A 43 6.82 -0.80 7.53
C VAL A 43 6.48 -0.53 6.07
N ILE A 44 7.08 -1.32 5.18
CA ILE A 44 6.90 -1.21 3.73
C ILE A 44 6.15 -2.44 3.24
N PHE A 45 5.18 -2.20 2.38
CA PHE A 45 4.44 -3.21 1.63
C PHE A 45 4.59 -2.92 0.14
N TRP A 46 4.35 -3.93 -0.68
CA TRP A 46 3.99 -3.74 -2.08
C TRP A 46 2.64 -4.35 -2.38
N THR A 47 1.94 -3.77 -3.35
CA THR A 47 0.69 -4.30 -3.90
C THR A 47 0.81 -4.38 -5.41
N CYS A 48 0.38 -5.51 -5.97
CA CYS A 48 0.23 -5.71 -7.41
C CYS A 48 -1.26 -5.72 -7.73
N ILE A 49 -1.69 -4.89 -8.68
CA ILE A 49 -3.04 -4.96 -9.25
C ILE A 49 -2.89 -5.41 -10.71
N THR A 50 -3.58 -6.47 -11.09
CA THR A 50 -3.54 -7.03 -12.44
C THR A 50 -4.89 -6.85 -13.11
N ASN A 51 -4.86 -6.36 -14.36
CA ASN A 51 -6.01 -6.17 -15.22
C ASN A 51 -6.01 -7.25 -16.30
N GLU A 52 -6.74 -8.35 -16.11
CA GLU A 52 -6.96 -9.40 -17.12
C GLU A 52 -8.20 -9.12 -17.99
N THR A 53 -8.76 -7.90 -17.92
CA THR A 53 -9.90 -7.50 -18.74
C THR A 53 -9.46 -7.02 -20.12
N ASN A 54 -10.43 -6.71 -20.98
CA ASN A 54 -10.20 -6.19 -22.34
C ASN A 54 -10.29 -4.65 -22.42
N SER A 55 -10.40 -3.96 -21.29
CA SER A 55 -10.46 -2.49 -21.22
C SER A 55 -9.44 -1.93 -20.24
N ASP A 56 -9.08 -0.66 -20.41
CA ASP A 56 -8.21 0.05 -19.48
C ASP A 56 -8.84 0.13 -18.08
N LEU A 57 -8.01 -0.07 -17.06
CA LEU A 57 -8.40 0.01 -15.66
C LEU A 57 -7.78 1.24 -15.01
N GLU A 58 -8.59 2.24 -14.66
CA GLU A 58 -8.13 3.39 -13.88
C GLU A 58 -8.26 3.11 -12.39
N ILE A 59 -7.16 3.34 -11.68
CA ILE A 59 -7.04 3.23 -10.24
C ILE A 59 -6.77 4.63 -9.69
N THR A 60 -7.54 5.00 -8.68
CA THR A 60 -7.32 6.22 -7.90
C THR A 60 -7.28 5.84 -6.43
N ILE A 61 -6.20 6.20 -5.73
CA ILE A 61 -6.04 5.99 -4.29
C ILE A 61 -5.56 7.29 -3.67
N ASN A 62 -6.21 7.72 -2.59
CA ASN A 62 -5.84 8.88 -1.81
C ASN A 62 -5.82 8.49 -0.33
N PHE A 63 -4.65 8.63 0.31
CA PHE A 63 -4.54 8.40 1.74
C PHE A 63 -4.81 9.69 2.51
N PRO A 64 -5.54 9.59 3.65
CA PRO A 64 -5.79 10.76 4.49
C PRO A 64 -4.47 11.32 5.02
N ILE A 65 -4.43 12.65 5.14
CA ILE A 65 -3.32 13.34 5.81
C ILE A 65 -3.34 13.05 7.31
N ASP A 66 -4.54 12.90 7.88
CA ASP A 66 -4.75 12.57 9.27
C ASP A 66 -4.28 11.15 9.56
N SER A 67 -3.59 10.99 10.69
CA SER A 67 -3.13 9.67 11.11
C SER A 67 -4.30 8.79 11.51
N ILE A 68 -4.23 7.50 11.15
CA ILE A 68 -5.20 6.49 11.56
C ILE A 68 -4.69 5.74 12.79
N THR A 69 -5.61 5.36 13.68
CA THR A 69 -5.32 4.44 14.78
C THR A 69 -5.93 3.08 14.46
N VAL A 70 -5.23 2.02 14.84
CA VAL A 70 -5.75 0.65 14.68
C VAL A 70 -6.28 0.16 16.04
N PRO A 71 -7.42 -0.55 16.08
CA PRO A 71 -8.00 -1.03 17.34
C PRO A 71 -7.05 -1.91 18.16
N SER A 72 -6.19 -2.67 17.47
CA SER A 72 -5.17 -3.53 18.08
C SER A 72 -4.00 -2.77 18.72
N SER A 73 -3.88 -1.46 18.47
CA SER A 73 -2.81 -0.61 19.00
C SER A 73 -3.29 0.85 19.05
N PRO A 74 -4.20 1.21 19.97
CA PRO A 74 -4.88 2.52 19.97
C PRO A 74 -3.95 3.71 20.24
N ASP A 75 -2.78 3.48 20.84
CA ASP A 75 -1.76 4.51 21.10
C ASP A 75 -0.78 4.71 19.93
N VAL A 76 -0.95 3.94 18.85
CA VAL A 76 -0.11 3.97 17.65
C VAL A 76 -0.86 4.65 16.52
N ASN A 77 -0.31 5.77 16.07
CA ASN A 77 -0.81 6.57 14.98
C ASN A 77 -0.04 6.22 13.71
N PHE A 78 -0.74 5.86 12.66
CA PHE A 78 -0.17 5.55 11.35
C PHE A 78 -0.46 6.65 10.33
N ASN A 79 0.57 7.04 9.60
CA ASN A 79 0.45 7.81 8.35
C ASN A 79 0.87 6.92 7.19
N LEU A 80 0.15 7.02 6.07
CA LEU A 80 0.34 6.15 4.91
C LEU A 80 0.82 6.95 3.71
N TYR A 81 1.79 6.39 2.97
CA TYR A 81 2.42 7.07 1.87
C TYR A 81 2.66 6.16 0.67
N PHE A 82 2.56 6.74 -0.52
CA PHE A 82 3.09 6.23 -1.78
C PHE A 82 4.40 6.94 -2.11
N PRO A 83 5.54 6.24 -2.17
CA PRO A 83 6.74 6.80 -2.76
C PRO A 83 6.55 6.95 -4.27
N MET A 84 7.13 8.00 -4.86
CA MET A 84 7.07 8.23 -6.32
C MET A 84 7.82 7.14 -7.12
N GLN A 85 8.72 6.40 -6.48
CA GLN A 85 9.47 5.33 -7.13
C GLN A 85 8.58 4.12 -7.42
N GLU A 86 8.64 3.59 -8.65
CA GLU A 86 7.92 2.37 -9.01
C GLU A 86 8.55 1.12 -8.34
N MET A 87 7.70 0.19 -7.92
CA MET A 87 8.11 -1.11 -7.40
C MET A 87 8.28 -2.11 -8.56
N THR A 88 9.29 -2.98 -8.46
CA THR A 88 9.51 -4.07 -9.41
C THR A 88 9.86 -5.37 -8.67
N ILE A 89 9.69 -6.53 -9.32
CA ILE A 89 9.92 -7.83 -8.68
C ILE A 89 11.41 -8.02 -8.32
N GLU A 90 12.32 -7.42 -9.08
CA GLU A 90 13.77 -7.47 -8.84
C GLU A 90 14.17 -6.76 -7.54
N LYS A 91 13.33 -5.83 -7.08
CA LYS A 91 13.52 -5.12 -5.80
C LYS A 91 13.02 -5.91 -4.60
N GLU A 92 12.21 -6.96 -4.80
CA GLU A 92 11.68 -7.83 -3.74
C GLU A 92 12.76 -8.33 -2.76
N PRO A 93 13.95 -8.81 -3.19
CA PRO A 93 15.01 -9.24 -2.26
C PRO A 93 15.77 -8.09 -1.60
N LEU A 94 15.75 -6.88 -2.14
CA LEU A 94 16.58 -5.76 -1.67
C LEU A 94 16.15 -5.26 -0.29
N PHE A 95 17.10 -4.73 0.48
CA PHE A 95 16.80 -4.03 1.73
C PHE A 95 15.82 -2.88 1.47
N ASN A 96 14.78 -2.78 2.30
CA ASN A 96 13.66 -1.84 2.11
C ASN A 96 13.06 -1.84 0.70
N TYR A 97 13.15 -2.97 -0.01
CA TYR A 97 12.78 -3.08 -1.41
C TYR A 97 13.46 -2.04 -2.32
N GLY A 98 14.69 -1.64 -2.01
CA GLY A 98 15.46 -0.67 -2.79
C GLY A 98 15.05 0.79 -2.62
N LEU A 99 14.16 1.11 -1.66
CA LEU A 99 13.76 2.49 -1.35
C LEU A 99 14.79 3.20 -0.47
N ASP A 100 15.12 4.45 -0.83
CA ASP A 100 15.73 5.42 0.09
C ASP A 100 14.62 6.16 0.85
N LEU A 101 14.31 5.68 2.05
CA LEU A 101 13.21 6.21 2.84
C LEU A 101 13.57 7.46 3.63
N LYS A 102 14.85 7.70 3.93
CA LYS A 102 15.22 8.88 4.73
C LYS A 102 14.90 10.15 3.96
N SER A 103 15.44 10.26 2.74
CA SER A 103 15.21 11.40 1.85
C SER A 103 13.71 11.56 1.56
N PHE A 104 13.00 10.45 1.33
CA PHE A 104 11.56 10.47 1.12
C PHE A 104 10.79 11.08 2.29
N PHE A 105 11.04 10.64 3.53
CA PHE A 105 10.33 11.17 4.70
C PHE A 105 10.69 12.63 4.98
N ASP A 106 11.96 12.99 4.88
CA ASP A 106 12.41 14.38 5.12
C ASP A 106 11.67 15.39 4.21
N GLU A 107 11.29 14.96 3.00
CA GLU A 107 10.60 15.81 2.02
C GLU A 107 9.06 15.71 2.07
N ASN A 108 8.51 14.59 2.56
CA ASN A 108 7.08 14.25 2.39
C ASN A 108 6.32 14.01 3.69
N ILE A 109 7.00 14.05 4.85
CA ILE A 109 6.32 14.00 6.13
C ILE A 109 5.27 15.12 6.21
N ASP A 110 4.08 14.79 6.69
CA ASP A 110 2.91 15.67 6.78
C ASP A 110 2.29 16.12 5.43
N LYS A 111 2.63 15.47 4.31
CA LYS A 111 1.94 15.67 3.03
C LYS A 111 0.98 14.52 2.73
N SER A 112 -0.15 14.84 2.09
CA SER A 112 -1.05 13.82 1.54
C SER A 112 -0.37 13.04 0.41
N SER A 113 -0.76 11.78 0.23
CA SER A 113 -0.22 10.92 -0.81
C SER A 113 -1.33 10.35 -1.68
N GLU A 114 -1.14 10.44 -3.00
CA GLU A 114 -2.11 10.01 -4.00
C GLU A 114 -1.42 9.14 -5.06
N LEU A 115 -2.16 8.15 -5.56
CA LEU A 115 -1.80 7.33 -6.70
C LEU A 115 -2.94 7.37 -7.72
N VAL A 116 -2.63 7.83 -8.94
CA VAL A 116 -3.52 7.70 -10.10
C VAL A 116 -2.78 6.92 -11.17
N LYS A 117 -3.34 5.80 -11.61
CA LYS A 117 -2.72 4.95 -12.63
C LYS A 117 -3.77 4.32 -13.54
N THR A 118 -3.48 4.28 -14.84
CA THR A 118 -4.19 3.42 -15.79
C THR A 118 -3.38 2.14 -16.01
N ILE A 119 -4.04 0.98 -15.92
CA ILE A 119 -3.47 -0.33 -16.26
C ILE A 119 -4.13 -0.83 -17.54
N SER A 120 -3.34 -1.05 -18.59
CA SER A 120 -3.86 -1.55 -19.87
C SER A 120 -4.35 -3.00 -19.76
N PRO A 121 -5.13 -3.48 -20.74
CA PRO A 121 -5.52 -4.89 -20.83
C PRO A 121 -4.34 -5.85 -20.73
N ASN A 122 -4.47 -6.88 -19.89
CA ASN A 122 -3.47 -7.91 -19.59
C ASN A 122 -2.16 -7.40 -18.96
N GLU A 123 -2.17 -6.19 -18.39
CA GLU A 123 -1.03 -5.63 -17.67
C GLU A 123 -1.23 -5.66 -16.15
N SER A 124 -0.14 -5.39 -15.43
CA SER A 124 -0.14 -5.28 -13.97
C SER A 124 0.60 -4.03 -13.54
N HIS A 125 0.17 -3.44 -12.44
CA HIS A 125 0.88 -2.34 -11.80
C HIS A 125 1.28 -2.73 -10.39
N LEU A 126 2.58 -2.61 -10.12
CA LEU A 126 3.20 -2.91 -8.84
C LEU A 126 3.65 -1.60 -8.20
N PHE A 127 3.20 -1.34 -6.98
CA PHE A 127 3.50 -0.11 -6.25
C PHE A 127 3.75 -0.38 -4.77
N TYR A 128 4.41 0.56 -4.11
CA TYR A 128 4.69 0.49 -2.68
C TYR A 128 3.58 1.12 -1.84
N VAL A 129 3.46 0.67 -0.60
CA VAL A 129 2.79 1.42 0.46
C VAL A 129 3.70 1.46 1.67
N ILE A 130 3.91 2.64 2.23
CA ILE A 130 4.70 2.84 3.43
C ILE A 130 3.76 3.25 4.56
N ALA A 131 3.78 2.48 5.65
CA ALA A 131 3.11 2.83 6.89
C ALA A 131 4.14 3.36 7.90
N LEU A 132 4.09 4.66 8.17
CA LEU A 132 4.90 5.34 9.18
C LEU A 132 4.11 5.42 10.48
N SER A 133 4.73 5.11 11.61
CA SER A 133 4.09 5.11 12.92
C SER A 133 4.90 5.86 13.95
N ASN A 134 4.21 6.55 14.86
CA ASN A 134 4.85 7.27 15.98
C ASN A 134 5.50 6.32 17.02
N LYS A 135 5.08 5.05 17.05
CA LYS A 135 5.54 4.02 17.99
C LYS A 135 5.54 2.65 17.30
N GLY A 136 6.26 1.69 17.88
CA GLY A 136 6.15 0.30 17.44
C GLY A 136 4.79 -0.30 17.82
N VAL A 137 4.27 -1.20 16.99
CA VAL A 137 3.13 -2.05 17.35
C VAL A 137 3.58 -3.33 18.04
N ASN A 138 2.71 -3.88 18.88
CA ASN A 138 2.89 -5.22 19.41
C ASN A 138 2.47 -6.24 18.34
N GLY A 139 3.43 -7.01 17.82
CA GLY A 139 3.18 -8.05 16.82
C GLY A 139 3.47 -7.58 15.39
N VAL A 140 2.88 -8.28 14.43
CA VAL A 140 3.21 -8.11 13.00
C VAL A 140 2.18 -7.21 12.33
N VAL A 141 2.63 -6.13 11.69
CA VAL A 141 1.76 -5.31 10.85
C VAL A 141 1.40 -6.10 9.58
N ARG A 142 0.11 -6.34 9.37
CA ARG A 142 -0.46 -6.88 8.13
C ARG A 142 -1.29 -5.79 7.49
N ALA A 143 -1.01 -5.54 6.22
CA ALA A 143 -1.77 -4.60 5.44
C ALA A 143 -1.93 -5.05 4.00
N GLY A 144 -2.89 -4.47 3.30
CA GLY A 144 -3.16 -4.76 1.91
C GLY A 144 -4.45 -4.16 1.42
N PHE A 145 -4.64 -4.17 0.10
CA PHE A 145 -5.87 -3.75 -0.53
C PHE A 145 -6.79 -4.92 -0.84
N GLU A 146 -8.08 -4.62 -0.83
CA GLU A 146 -9.13 -5.44 -1.39
C GLU A 146 -10.18 -4.55 -2.06
N LEU A 147 -11.00 -5.14 -2.93
CA LEU A 147 -12.15 -4.47 -3.54
C LEU A 147 -13.42 -4.89 -2.84
N LYS A 148 -14.23 -3.89 -2.50
CA LYS A 148 -15.63 -4.09 -2.13
C LYS A 148 -16.47 -3.31 -3.14
N LYS A 149 -17.17 -4.04 -4.03
CA LYS A 149 -17.80 -3.44 -5.22
C LYS A 149 -16.72 -2.73 -6.05
N ARG A 150 -16.82 -1.41 -6.26
CA ARG A 150 -15.79 -0.62 -6.98
C ARG A 150 -14.88 0.17 -6.05
N ASP A 151 -15.09 0.07 -4.75
CA ASP A 151 -14.31 0.80 -3.75
C ASP A 151 -13.06 -0.01 -3.41
N LEU A 152 -11.92 0.68 -3.42
CA LEU A 152 -10.65 0.14 -2.97
C LEU A 152 -10.52 0.37 -1.46
N ILE A 153 -10.49 -0.73 -0.72
CA ILE A 153 -10.39 -0.75 0.74
C ILE A 153 -8.96 -1.06 1.11
N TYR A 154 -8.35 -0.21 1.94
CA TYR A 154 -7.07 -0.52 2.56
C TYR A 154 -7.31 -1.07 3.95
N LYS A 155 -6.67 -2.20 4.26
CA LYS A 155 -6.71 -2.84 5.57
C LYS A 155 -5.34 -2.75 6.24
N ILE A 156 -5.32 -2.48 7.54
CA ILE A 156 -4.13 -2.53 8.38
C ILE A 156 -4.51 -2.99 9.80
N ASN A 157 -3.98 -4.13 10.25
CA ASN A 157 -4.19 -4.69 11.60
C ASN A 157 -5.63 -4.54 12.15
N ASP A 158 -6.61 -5.03 11.41
CA ASP A 158 -8.06 -5.03 11.70
C ASP A 158 -8.80 -3.70 11.51
N TYR A 159 -8.09 -2.61 11.18
CA TYR A 159 -8.72 -1.39 10.70
C TYR A 159 -8.86 -1.43 9.18
N GLU A 160 -10.03 -1.06 8.67
CA GLU A 160 -10.29 -0.94 7.24
C GLU A 160 -10.94 0.41 6.92
N PHE A 161 -10.58 0.99 5.79
CA PHE A 161 -11.20 2.22 5.30
C PHE A 161 -11.16 2.29 3.78
N THR A 162 -12.13 2.98 3.21
CA THR A 162 -12.16 3.28 1.78
C THR A 162 -11.11 4.34 1.47
N CYS A 163 -10.20 4.02 0.57
CA CYS A 163 -9.08 4.89 0.20
C CYS A 163 -9.07 5.22 -1.29
N GLY A 164 -9.92 4.59 -2.08
CA GLY A 164 -9.86 4.72 -3.52
C GLY A 164 -10.97 4.00 -4.23
N LYS A 165 -10.85 3.93 -5.54
CA LYS A 165 -11.79 3.23 -6.42
C LYS A 165 -11.10 2.72 -7.66
N ILE A 166 -11.74 1.76 -8.30
CA ILE A 166 -11.36 1.24 -9.59
C ILE A 166 -12.49 1.46 -10.58
N THR A 167 -12.15 1.97 -11.77
CA THR A 167 -13.11 2.23 -12.85
C THR A 167 -12.56 1.81 -14.19
N ASN A 168 -13.41 1.20 -15.03
CA ASN A 168 -13.04 0.87 -16.39
C ASN A 168 -13.12 2.12 -17.25
N LYS A 169 -12.07 2.40 -18.03
CA LYS A 169 -12.12 3.36 -19.13
C LYS A 169 -12.61 2.67 -20.39
N LYS A 170 -13.57 3.30 -21.05
CA LYS A 170 -14.09 2.86 -22.35
C LYS A 170 -13.20 3.37 -23.47
#